data_AF-A0A382VD78-F1
#
_entry.id   AF-A0A382VD78-F1
#
_cell.length_a   1.000
_cell.length_b   1.000
_cell.length_c   1.000
_cell.angle_alpha   90.00
_cell.angle_beta   90.00
_cell.angle_gamma   90.00
#
_symmetry.space_group_name_H-M   'P 1'
#
loop_
_entity.id
_entity.type
_entity.pdbx_description
1 polymer ?
#
loop_
_entity_poly.entity_id
_entity_poly.type
_entity_poly.pdbx_seq_one_letter_code
_entity_poly.pdbx_strand_id
1 'polypeptide(L)'
;LDANRPSIYKAINDLRASGGTPLINSLQEAGRYLVGTRGPANPGNSSSSSCTANGKYDGKLTLKPGRTGEKKWKVDEVFPRKALNGDSVGSPLCHWCQQNFVILLTDGYEWGSTLSEPLKGRYCPYVDSSNQGCWHGLISAAKALNEVDLRPDIDNFKGEEVTNNVVTYTVGFHTSQSLLADTAKEGGGLYVEADDEASLKAAFAKIGEDILAHTKGSSSSPSFNTRSLKGNSLVYLTRFDSENWTGDVRAAPFSAAGVVGPRKWSAASLLDSSPPGSRQMITYNA
;
A
#
# COMPACT_ATOMS: atom_id res chain seq x y z
N LEU A 1 -37.93 -27.19 -6.26
CA LEU A 1 -36.65 -26.74 -5.65
C LEU A 1 -36.48 -27.25 -4.22
N ASP A 2 -37.50 -27.15 -3.34
CA ASP A 2 -37.34 -27.54 -1.93
C ASP A 2 -37.10 -29.03 -1.67
N ALA A 3 -37.61 -29.95 -2.51
CA ALA A 3 -37.34 -31.39 -2.37
C ALA A 3 -35.85 -31.76 -2.56
N ASN A 4 -35.09 -30.95 -3.30
CA ASN A 4 -33.67 -31.16 -3.55
C ASN A 4 -32.77 -30.34 -2.60
N ARG A 5 -33.35 -29.46 -1.77
CA ARG A 5 -32.59 -28.63 -0.83
C ARG A 5 -31.76 -29.49 0.15
N PRO A 6 -32.28 -30.58 0.75
CA PRO A 6 -31.49 -31.41 1.67
C PRO A 6 -30.34 -32.14 0.97
N SER A 7 -30.55 -32.62 -0.26
CA SER A 7 -29.52 -33.29 -1.05
C SER A 7 -28.44 -32.32 -1.55
N ILE A 8 -28.81 -31.08 -1.87
CA ILE A 8 -27.86 -30.01 -2.19
C ILE A 8 -27.04 -29.62 -0.96
N TYR A 9 -27.67 -29.42 0.21
CA TYR A 9 -26.92 -29.15 1.45
C TYR A 9 -25.99 -30.28 1.83
N LYS A 10 -26.42 -31.54 1.68
CA LYS A 10 -25.57 -32.70 1.92
C LYS A 10 -24.38 -32.71 0.95
N ALA A 11 -24.62 -32.50 -0.34
CA ALA A 11 -23.55 -32.44 -1.34
C ALA A 11 -22.54 -31.32 -1.05
N ILE A 12 -23.01 -30.14 -0.61
CA ILE A 12 -22.15 -29.01 -0.21
C ILE A 12 -21.34 -29.35 1.05
N ASN A 13 -21.97 -29.91 2.08
CA ASN A 13 -21.29 -30.28 3.34
C ASN A 13 -20.31 -31.45 3.15
N ASP A 14 -20.54 -32.31 2.15
CA ASP A 14 -19.65 -33.41 1.78
C ASP A 14 -18.45 -32.93 0.93
N LEU A 15 -18.43 -31.67 0.46
CA LEU A 15 -17.27 -31.10 -0.21
C LEU A 15 -16.12 -30.96 0.80
N ARG A 16 -15.07 -31.77 0.61
CA ARG A 16 -13.80 -31.58 1.29
C ARG A 16 -12.94 -30.63 0.46
N ALA A 17 -12.75 -29.42 0.97
CA ALA A 17 -11.77 -28.50 0.39
C ALA A 17 -10.38 -29.18 0.42
N SER A 18 -9.70 -29.17 -0.72
CA SER A 18 -8.32 -29.66 -0.84
C SER A 18 -7.53 -28.74 -1.77
N GLY A 19 -6.24 -28.56 -1.48
CA GLY A 19 -5.40 -27.52 -2.07
C GLY A 19 -5.24 -26.33 -1.13
N GLY A 20 -4.26 -25.45 -1.41
CA GLY A 20 -4.12 -24.19 -0.69
C GLY A 20 -4.12 -23.00 -1.63
N THR A 21 -4.18 -21.82 -1.04
CA THR A 21 -4.36 -20.57 -1.79
C THR A 21 -3.00 -20.06 -2.27
N PRO A 22 -2.78 -19.81 -3.58
CA PRO A 22 -1.47 -19.45 -4.12
C PRO A 22 -1.11 -17.96 -3.88
N LEU A 23 -1.17 -17.52 -2.62
CA LEU A 23 -1.11 -16.10 -2.25
C LEU A 23 0.21 -15.42 -2.61
N ILE A 24 1.36 -16.12 -2.53
CA ILE A 24 2.65 -15.53 -2.90
C ILE A 24 2.67 -15.24 -4.40
N ASN A 25 2.19 -16.18 -5.22
CA ASN A 25 2.09 -15.98 -6.66
C ASN A 25 1.18 -14.79 -6.98
N SER A 26 0.01 -14.72 -6.35
CA SER A 26 -0.94 -13.62 -6.56
C SER A 26 -0.31 -12.25 -6.25
N LEU A 27 0.44 -12.12 -5.16
CA LEU A 27 1.15 -10.87 -4.86
C LEU A 27 2.27 -10.57 -5.85
N GLN A 28 3.06 -11.57 -6.26
CA GLN A 28 4.11 -11.34 -7.25
C GLN A 28 3.55 -10.97 -8.63
N GLU A 29 2.42 -11.56 -9.02
CA GLU A 29 1.70 -11.21 -10.25
C GLU A 29 1.09 -9.82 -10.15
N ALA A 30 0.55 -9.42 -9.00
CA ALA A 30 0.10 -8.05 -8.76
C ALA A 30 1.26 -7.05 -8.90
N GLY A 31 2.42 -7.35 -8.32
CA GLY A 31 3.65 -6.57 -8.53
C GLY A 31 4.01 -6.47 -10.00
N ARG A 32 4.00 -7.60 -10.73
CA ARG A 32 4.31 -7.59 -12.17
C ARG A 32 3.31 -6.78 -13.00
N TYR A 33 2.03 -6.85 -12.65
CA TYR A 33 0.95 -6.08 -13.27
C TYR A 33 1.16 -4.58 -13.07
N LEU A 34 1.48 -4.16 -11.84
CA LEU A 34 1.69 -2.75 -11.50
C LEU A 34 2.95 -2.16 -12.14
N VAL A 35 4.02 -2.94 -12.31
CA VAL A 35 5.21 -2.52 -13.07
C VAL A 35 4.89 -2.39 -14.57
N GLY A 36 3.89 -3.12 -15.06
CA GLY A 36 3.51 -3.20 -16.46
C GLY A 36 4.31 -4.23 -17.24
N THR A 37 3.69 -4.79 -18.28
CA THR A 37 4.29 -5.87 -19.09
C THR A 37 4.41 -5.54 -20.56
N ARG A 38 3.79 -4.44 -21.02
CA ARG A 38 3.76 -3.99 -22.41
C ARG A 38 3.56 -2.48 -22.50
N GLY A 39 3.76 -1.95 -23.72
CA GLY A 39 3.63 -0.55 -24.06
C GLY A 39 5.00 0.11 -24.16
N PRO A 40 5.05 1.46 -24.23
CA PRO A 40 6.30 2.20 -24.19
C PRO A 40 7.14 1.80 -22.98
N ALA A 41 8.45 1.71 -23.16
CA ALA A 41 9.39 1.42 -22.08
C ALA A 41 9.73 2.71 -21.34
N ASN A 42 9.60 2.66 -20.01
CA ASN A 42 9.88 3.76 -19.07
C ASN A 42 9.25 5.09 -19.51
N PRO A 43 7.92 5.16 -19.76
CA PRO A 43 7.27 6.38 -20.24
C PRO A 43 7.27 7.51 -19.19
N GLY A 44 7.58 7.20 -17.93
CA GLY A 44 7.52 8.13 -16.82
C GLY A 44 6.11 8.64 -16.54
N ASN A 45 5.99 9.88 -16.09
CA ASN A 45 4.70 10.48 -15.76
C ASN A 45 3.79 10.54 -16.99
N SER A 46 2.56 10.02 -16.85
CA SER A 46 1.54 10.15 -17.88
C SER A 46 1.09 11.61 -18.00
N SER A 47 0.97 12.09 -19.23
CA SER A 47 0.35 13.39 -19.54
C SER A 47 -1.18 13.32 -19.66
N SER A 48 -1.76 12.11 -19.64
CA SER A 48 -3.21 11.91 -19.74
C SER A 48 -3.88 12.07 -18.38
N SER A 49 -4.91 12.91 -18.31
CA SER A 49 -5.70 13.15 -17.10
C SER A 49 -6.57 11.96 -16.68
N SER A 50 -6.94 11.07 -17.61
CA SER A 50 -7.80 9.91 -17.34
C SER A 50 -7.01 8.61 -17.14
N CYS A 51 -5.68 8.69 -17.13
CA CYS A 51 -4.74 7.60 -17.39
C CYS A 51 -5.23 6.17 -17.08
N THR A 52 -5.49 5.39 -18.13
CA THR A 52 -5.97 4.01 -17.99
C THR A 52 -4.84 2.98 -18.02
N ALA A 53 -3.73 3.28 -18.69
CA ALA A 53 -2.50 2.46 -18.73
C ALA A 53 -1.30 3.31 -19.18
N ASN A 54 -0.13 3.06 -18.61
CA ASN A 54 1.09 3.85 -18.79
C ASN A 54 2.33 2.97 -19.02
N GLY A 55 2.32 2.20 -20.11
CA GLY A 55 3.47 1.45 -20.60
C GLY A 55 4.03 0.43 -19.60
N LYS A 56 5.34 0.20 -19.64
CA LYS A 56 6.03 -0.70 -18.70
C LYS A 56 7.32 -0.06 -18.21
N TYR A 57 7.75 -0.44 -17.01
CA TYR A 57 9.13 -0.23 -16.59
C TYR A 57 9.98 -1.46 -16.94
N ASP A 58 11.09 -1.25 -17.64
CA ASP A 58 12.03 -2.32 -18.05
C ASP A 58 13.44 -2.17 -17.44
N GLY A 59 13.60 -1.19 -16.55
CA GLY A 59 14.80 -1.01 -15.76
C GLY A 59 14.93 -2.04 -14.62
N LYS A 60 15.71 -1.65 -13.59
CA LYS A 60 15.92 -2.46 -12.40
C LYS A 60 15.17 -1.88 -11.21
N LEU A 61 14.59 -2.75 -10.39
CA LEU A 61 13.96 -2.40 -9.12
C LEU A 61 15.00 -2.44 -8.01
N THR A 62 14.99 -1.42 -7.16
CA THR A 62 15.85 -1.37 -5.96
C THR A 62 15.15 -2.10 -4.82
N LEU A 63 15.69 -3.23 -4.40
CA LEU A 63 15.20 -3.94 -3.21
C LEU A 63 15.92 -3.41 -1.96
N LYS A 64 15.19 -3.28 -0.84
CA LYS A 64 15.66 -2.65 0.42
C LYS A 64 16.23 -1.24 0.22
N PRO A 65 15.48 -0.31 -0.40
CA PRO A 65 15.98 1.04 -0.63
C PRO A 65 16.35 1.74 0.70
N GLY A 66 17.54 2.32 0.75
CA GLY A 66 18.06 3.06 1.91
C GLY A 66 18.44 2.21 3.12
N ARG A 67 18.60 0.88 2.95
CA ARG A 67 18.91 -0.04 4.06
C ARG A 67 20.04 -1.01 3.73
N THR A 68 20.58 -1.66 4.75
CA THR A 68 21.59 -2.71 4.57
C THR A 68 21.08 -3.84 3.69
N GLY A 69 21.87 -4.20 2.67
CA GLY A 69 21.50 -5.20 1.68
C GLY A 69 20.69 -4.64 0.52
N GLU A 70 20.70 -3.32 0.30
CA GLU A 70 20.18 -2.70 -0.91
C GLU A 70 20.80 -3.34 -2.17
N LYS A 71 19.97 -3.71 -3.15
CA LYS A 71 20.45 -4.25 -4.42
C LYS A 71 19.42 -4.06 -5.53
N LYS A 72 19.90 -3.73 -6.73
CA LYS A 72 19.08 -3.60 -7.94
C LYS A 72 18.95 -4.93 -8.68
N TRP A 73 17.73 -5.30 -9.06
CA TRP A 73 17.38 -6.54 -9.78
C TRP A 73 16.47 -6.24 -10.96
N LYS A 74 16.49 -7.07 -12.00
CA LYS A 74 15.55 -6.89 -13.11
C LYS A 74 14.13 -7.22 -12.64
N VAL A 75 13.15 -6.55 -13.24
CA VAL A 75 11.72 -6.74 -12.92
C VAL A 75 11.32 -8.23 -13.01
N ASP A 76 11.80 -8.95 -14.02
CA ASP A 76 11.48 -10.35 -14.26
C ASP A 76 12.21 -11.33 -13.33
N GLU A 77 13.26 -10.89 -12.65
CA GLU A 77 13.87 -11.66 -11.56
C GLU A 77 13.06 -11.48 -10.27
N VAL A 78 12.61 -10.25 -9.98
CA VAL A 78 11.84 -9.94 -8.76
C VAL A 78 10.42 -10.49 -8.85
N PHE A 79 9.75 -10.29 -9.98
CA PHE A 79 8.38 -10.71 -10.26
C PHE A 79 8.35 -11.57 -11.53
N PRO A 80 8.72 -12.86 -11.44
CA PRO A 80 8.95 -13.71 -12.60
C PRO A 80 7.68 -14.15 -13.33
N ARG A 81 6.55 -14.20 -12.62
CA ARG A 81 5.27 -14.60 -13.19
C ARG A 81 4.55 -13.40 -13.80
N LYS A 82 3.94 -13.63 -14.95
CA LYS A 82 3.00 -12.72 -15.63
C LYS A 82 1.66 -13.45 -15.76
N ALA A 83 0.55 -12.70 -15.87
CA ALA A 83 -0.77 -13.27 -16.08
C ALA A 83 -0.76 -14.31 -17.22
N LEU A 84 -1.39 -15.46 -16.99
CA LEU A 84 -1.51 -16.55 -17.95
C LEU A 84 -2.45 -16.10 -19.08
N ASN A 85 -1.98 -16.21 -20.33
CA ASN A 85 -2.62 -15.81 -21.60
C ASN A 85 -2.60 -14.31 -21.92
N GLY A 86 -1.62 -13.87 -22.72
CA GLY A 86 -1.77 -12.80 -23.73
C GLY A 86 -2.03 -11.35 -23.29
N ASP A 87 -2.60 -11.14 -22.11
CA ASP A 87 -3.04 -9.86 -21.59
C ASP A 87 -1.84 -9.14 -20.98
N SER A 88 -0.86 -8.83 -21.84
CA SER A 88 0.19 -7.91 -21.45
C SER A 88 -0.40 -6.51 -21.37
N VAL A 89 -0.76 -6.09 -20.16
CA VAL A 89 -1.32 -4.78 -19.87
C VAL A 89 -0.20 -3.78 -19.61
N GLY A 90 -0.42 -2.53 -20.03
CA GLY A 90 0.38 -1.41 -19.52
C GLY A 90 0.11 -1.23 -18.03
N SER A 91 1.11 -0.76 -17.31
CA SER A 91 1.04 -0.42 -15.89
C SER A 91 -0.12 0.53 -15.63
N PRO A 92 -0.98 0.28 -14.63
CA PRO A 92 -2.00 1.23 -14.20
C PRO A 92 -1.39 2.38 -13.36
N LEU A 93 -0.07 2.36 -13.10
CA LEU A 93 0.62 3.42 -12.36
C LEU A 93 1.02 4.52 -13.33
N CYS A 94 0.43 5.70 -13.15
CA CYS A 94 0.58 6.80 -14.11
C CYS A 94 1.21 8.05 -13.51
N HIS A 95 1.04 8.24 -12.21
CA HIS A 95 1.35 9.46 -11.51
C HIS A 95 2.03 9.16 -10.17
N TRP A 96 2.98 10.00 -9.80
CA TRP A 96 3.82 9.86 -8.61
C TRP A 96 3.04 9.88 -7.28
N CYS A 97 1.84 10.46 -7.24
CA CYS A 97 1.01 10.57 -6.04
C CYS A 97 -0.09 9.49 -5.94
N GLN A 98 -0.14 8.54 -6.88
CA GLN A 98 -1.15 7.50 -6.92
C GLN A 98 -0.90 6.46 -5.83
N GLN A 99 -1.84 6.33 -4.91
CA GLN A 99 -1.82 5.27 -3.89
C GLN A 99 -2.39 3.96 -4.47
N ASN A 100 -1.74 2.84 -4.16
CA ASN A 100 -2.12 1.54 -4.70
C ASN A 100 -2.32 0.53 -3.58
N PHE A 101 -3.37 -0.28 -3.74
CA PHE A 101 -3.83 -1.18 -2.70
C PHE A 101 -4.11 -2.56 -3.28
N VAL A 102 -3.80 -3.61 -2.52
CA VAL A 102 -4.20 -4.98 -2.81
C VAL A 102 -4.94 -5.52 -1.59
N ILE A 103 -6.08 -6.18 -1.83
CA ILE A 103 -6.85 -6.87 -0.78
C ILE A 103 -6.78 -8.37 -1.08
N LEU A 104 -6.18 -9.13 -0.18
CA LEU A 104 -6.19 -10.59 -0.22
C LEU A 104 -7.32 -11.11 0.66
N LEU A 105 -8.23 -11.89 0.09
CA LEU A 105 -9.30 -12.58 0.82
C LEU A 105 -9.07 -14.09 0.67
N THR A 106 -9.02 -14.82 1.78
CA THR A 106 -8.80 -16.28 1.76
C THR A 106 -9.41 -16.93 2.98
N ASP A 107 -9.97 -18.13 2.80
CA ASP A 107 -10.38 -19.05 3.86
C ASP A 107 -9.38 -20.21 4.06
N GLY A 108 -8.40 -20.33 3.18
CA GLY A 108 -7.36 -21.35 3.21
C GLY A 108 -5.99 -20.84 3.64
N TYR A 109 -5.11 -21.79 3.95
CA TYR A 109 -3.69 -21.55 4.19
C TYR A 109 -2.92 -21.46 2.86
N GLU A 110 -1.83 -20.70 2.83
CA GLU A 110 -0.96 -20.60 1.65
C GLU A 110 -0.32 -21.97 1.33
N TRP A 111 -0.36 -22.39 0.05
CA TRP A 111 0.31 -23.63 -0.35
C TRP A 111 0.88 -23.58 -1.76
N GLY A 112 2.04 -24.21 -1.92
CA GLY A 112 2.58 -24.59 -3.23
C GLY A 112 3.23 -23.46 -4.04
N SER A 113 3.40 -22.25 -3.49
CA SER A 113 4.03 -21.16 -4.22
C SER A 113 5.46 -20.85 -3.74
N THR A 114 6.37 -20.67 -4.71
CA THR A 114 7.77 -20.35 -4.44
C THR A 114 8.00 -18.87 -4.71
N LEU A 115 8.40 -18.16 -3.65
CA LEU A 115 8.86 -16.78 -3.72
C LEU A 115 10.08 -16.67 -4.65
N SER A 116 10.21 -15.57 -5.39
CA SER A 116 11.36 -15.38 -6.28
C SER A 116 12.67 -15.27 -5.50
N GLU A 117 13.77 -15.72 -6.13
CA GLU A 117 15.10 -15.72 -5.51
C GLU A 117 15.56 -14.34 -5.02
N PRO A 118 15.31 -13.20 -5.73
CA PRO A 118 15.67 -11.89 -5.19
C PRO A 118 14.96 -11.50 -3.89
N LEU A 119 13.75 -12.00 -3.67
CA LEU A 119 12.93 -11.71 -2.49
C LEU A 119 13.19 -12.70 -1.34
N LYS A 120 13.55 -13.94 -1.68
CA LYS A 120 13.81 -15.04 -0.75
C LYS A 120 14.93 -14.69 0.23
N GLY A 121 14.64 -14.81 1.53
CA GLY A 121 15.59 -14.51 2.62
C GLY A 121 16.05 -13.06 2.69
N ARG A 122 15.56 -12.17 1.82
CA ARG A 122 15.99 -10.76 1.75
C ARG A 122 15.20 -9.93 2.73
N TYR A 123 13.89 -9.82 2.53
CA TYR A 123 13.04 -9.00 3.41
C TYR A 123 12.85 -9.62 4.78
N CYS A 124 13.01 -10.94 4.86
CA CYS A 124 12.83 -11.73 6.05
C CYS A 124 14.01 -12.67 6.22
N PRO A 125 14.97 -12.36 7.10
CA PRO A 125 15.96 -13.33 7.53
C PRO A 125 15.25 -14.42 8.35
N TYR A 126 15.67 -15.66 8.17
CA TYR A 126 15.16 -16.84 8.89
C TYR A 126 15.09 -16.57 10.41
N VAL A 127 13.98 -16.95 11.04
CA VAL A 127 13.64 -16.58 12.43
C VAL A 127 14.65 -17.13 13.46
N ASP A 128 15.08 -16.26 14.37
CA ASP A 128 15.42 -16.64 15.75
C ASP A 128 14.30 -16.14 16.70
N SER A 129 14.34 -16.58 17.97
CA SER A 129 13.32 -16.33 18.99
C SER A 129 13.10 -14.86 19.38
N SER A 130 13.84 -13.91 18.79
CA SER A 130 13.69 -12.47 19.05
C SER A 130 12.90 -11.71 17.98
N ASN A 131 12.56 -12.34 16.84
CA ASN A 131 12.04 -11.65 15.67
C ASN A 131 10.56 -11.96 15.39
N GLN A 132 9.65 -11.21 16.02
CA GLN A 132 8.22 -11.22 15.69
C GLN A 132 7.96 -10.36 14.45
N GLY A 133 7.89 -10.97 13.27
CA GLY A 133 7.32 -10.29 12.12
C GLY A 133 7.50 -10.93 10.76
N CYS A 134 8.41 -11.89 10.55
CA CYS A 134 8.47 -12.53 9.23
C CYS A 134 9.15 -13.89 9.19
N TRP A 135 8.33 -14.93 9.08
CA TRP A 135 8.72 -16.35 9.02
C TRP A 135 8.26 -17.04 7.72
N HIS A 136 7.61 -16.30 6.82
CA HIS A 136 6.95 -16.85 5.64
C HIS A 136 7.18 -16.00 4.38
N GLY A 137 7.21 -16.67 3.21
CA GLY A 137 7.46 -16.01 1.92
C GLY A 137 6.38 -15.01 1.51
N LEU A 138 5.14 -15.23 1.96
CA LEU A 138 4.01 -14.30 1.72
C LEU A 138 4.27 -12.92 2.34
N ILE A 139 4.76 -12.89 3.58
CA ILE A 139 5.10 -11.67 4.28
C ILE A 139 6.24 -10.94 3.55
N SER A 140 7.24 -11.68 3.07
CA SER A 140 8.33 -11.11 2.26
C SER A 140 7.83 -10.46 0.96
N ALA A 141 6.84 -11.07 0.29
CA ALA A 141 6.24 -10.52 -0.91
C ALA A 141 5.47 -9.22 -0.62
N ALA A 142 4.62 -9.22 0.40
CA ALA A 142 3.86 -8.03 0.81
C ALA A 142 4.78 -6.88 1.23
N LYS A 143 5.82 -7.17 2.02
CA LYS A 143 6.83 -6.19 2.43
C LYS A 143 7.59 -5.62 1.25
N ALA A 144 7.98 -6.46 0.29
CA ALA A 144 8.64 -6.00 -0.92
C ALA A 144 7.76 -5.05 -1.73
N LEU A 145 6.46 -5.37 -1.89
CA LEU A 145 5.52 -4.49 -2.58
C LEU A 145 5.29 -3.16 -1.85
N ASN A 146 5.42 -3.15 -0.53
CA ASN A 146 5.28 -1.94 0.28
C ASN A 146 6.54 -1.06 0.29
N GLU A 147 7.73 -1.63 0.10
CA GLU A 147 8.98 -0.86 0.18
C GLU A 147 9.56 -0.49 -1.20
N VAL A 148 9.32 -1.32 -2.21
CA VAL A 148 9.92 -1.14 -3.54
C VAL A 148 9.10 -0.14 -4.33
N ASP A 149 9.80 0.83 -4.92
CA ASP A 149 9.23 1.63 -5.98
C ASP A 149 9.07 0.80 -7.26
N LEU A 150 7.81 0.55 -7.63
CA LEU A 150 7.45 -0.27 -8.79
C LEU A 150 7.56 0.51 -10.11
N ARG A 151 7.66 1.85 -10.07
CA ARG A 151 7.85 2.71 -11.24
C ARG A 151 8.91 3.80 -10.99
N PRO A 152 10.20 3.43 -10.93
CA PRO A 152 11.30 4.38 -10.79
C PRO A 152 11.46 5.40 -11.92
N ASP A 153 10.69 5.26 -12.99
CA ASP A 153 10.61 6.25 -14.07
C ASP A 153 9.58 7.36 -13.81
N ILE A 154 8.73 7.23 -12.79
CA ILE A 154 7.70 8.21 -12.43
C ILE A 154 8.21 9.09 -11.28
N ASP A 155 8.67 10.28 -11.62
CA ASP A 155 9.19 11.27 -10.67
C ASP A 155 8.14 12.29 -10.22
N ASN A 156 8.41 13.02 -9.14
CA ASN A 156 7.60 14.18 -8.78
C ASN A 156 7.81 15.38 -9.74
N PHE A 157 7.10 16.49 -9.52
CA PHE A 157 7.23 17.69 -10.34
C PHE A 157 8.61 18.36 -10.34
N LYS A 158 9.49 17.99 -9.40
CA LYS A 158 10.88 18.47 -9.32
C LYS A 158 11.86 17.52 -10.02
N GLY A 159 11.39 16.39 -10.56
CA GLY A 159 12.23 15.35 -11.14
C GLY A 159 12.95 14.51 -10.09
N GLU A 160 12.44 14.45 -8.86
CA GLU A 160 12.97 13.59 -7.80
C GLU A 160 12.23 12.25 -7.80
N GLU A 161 12.97 11.15 -7.62
CA GLU A 161 12.41 9.80 -7.49
C GLU A 161 11.42 9.75 -6.31
N VAL A 162 10.28 9.10 -6.53
CA VAL A 162 9.26 8.84 -5.50
C VAL A 162 8.93 7.36 -5.44
N THR A 163 8.44 6.89 -4.30
CA THR A 163 8.11 5.47 -4.16
C THR A 163 6.67 5.20 -4.60
N ASN A 164 6.51 4.51 -5.73
CA ASN A 164 5.23 3.98 -6.20
C ASN A 164 5.05 2.54 -5.70
N ASN A 165 4.60 2.38 -4.46
CA ASN A 165 4.45 1.10 -3.76
C ASN A 165 2.98 0.66 -3.67
N VAL A 166 2.76 -0.44 -2.95
CA VAL A 166 1.44 -1.04 -2.69
C VAL A 166 1.27 -1.29 -1.20
N VAL A 167 0.09 -0.96 -0.69
CA VAL A 167 -0.35 -1.38 0.64
C VAL A 167 -1.19 -2.66 0.51
N THR A 168 -0.86 -3.68 1.31
CA THR A 168 -1.54 -4.99 1.27
C THR A 168 -2.44 -5.19 2.48
N TYR A 169 -3.73 -5.40 2.24
CA TYR A 169 -4.72 -5.80 3.22
C TYR A 169 -4.97 -7.30 3.13
N THR A 170 -5.32 -7.92 4.26
CA THR A 170 -5.69 -9.33 4.30
C THR A 170 -7.02 -9.51 5.01
N VAL A 171 -7.85 -10.42 4.48
CA VAL A 171 -9.11 -10.85 5.07
C VAL A 171 -9.07 -12.35 5.25
N GLY A 172 -9.08 -12.78 6.51
CA GLY A 172 -9.20 -14.19 6.87
C GLY A 172 -10.66 -14.57 6.95
N PHE A 173 -11.15 -15.29 5.96
CA PHE A 173 -12.53 -15.76 5.95
C PHE A 173 -12.63 -17.08 6.72
N HIS A 174 -13.46 -17.14 7.75
CA HIS A 174 -13.65 -18.29 8.63
C HIS A 174 -12.39 -18.82 9.34
N THR A 175 -11.26 -18.10 9.24
CA THR A 175 -9.97 -18.52 9.75
C THR A 175 -9.18 -17.34 10.31
N SER A 176 -8.73 -17.48 11.57
CA SER A 176 -7.75 -16.58 12.20
C SER A 176 -6.35 -17.10 11.90
N GLN A 177 -5.56 -16.35 11.12
CA GLN A 177 -4.23 -16.78 10.69
C GLN A 177 -3.16 -15.73 11.01
N SER A 178 -2.20 -16.07 11.89
CA SER A 178 -1.05 -15.20 12.20
C SER A 178 -0.27 -14.80 10.95
N LEU A 179 -0.18 -15.70 9.97
CA LEU A 179 0.42 -15.43 8.68
C LEU A 179 -0.22 -14.24 7.96
N LEU A 180 -1.55 -14.15 7.94
CA LEU A 180 -2.28 -13.06 7.27
C LEU A 180 -2.14 -11.75 8.06
N ALA A 181 -2.15 -11.83 9.39
CA ALA A 181 -1.91 -10.70 10.27
C ALA A 181 -0.51 -10.09 10.04
N ASP A 182 0.53 -10.91 10.05
CA ASP A 182 1.90 -10.47 9.78
C ASP A 182 2.06 -9.97 8.35
N THR A 183 1.39 -10.60 7.37
CA THR A 183 1.43 -10.17 5.96
C THR A 183 0.83 -8.78 5.78
N ALA A 184 -0.32 -8.49 6.39
CA ALA A 184 -0.91 -7.15 6.33
C ALA A 184 -0.03 -6.13 7.04
N LYS A 185 0.48 -6.46 8.24
CA LYS A 185 1.35 -5.59 9.02
C LYS A 185 2.60 -5.17 8.25
N GLU A 186 3.35 -6.14 7.70
CA GLU A 186 4.56 -5.85 6.93
C GLU A 186 4.27 -5.29 5.53
N GLY A 187 3.06 -5.54 5.01
CA GLY A 187 2.52 -4.93 3.80
C GLY A 187 1.94 -3.52 4.00
N GLY A 188 1.99 -2.98 5.22
CA GLY A 188 1.51 -1.64 5.58
C GLY A 188 -0.01 -1.48 5.71
N GLY A 189 -0.78 -2.57 5.67
CA GLY A 189 -2.24 -2.55 5.72
C GLY A 189 -2.83 -3.17 6.99
N LEU A 190 -4.12 -3.48 6.92
CA LEU A 190 -4.89 -4.08 8.01
C LEU A 190 -5.27 -5.53 7.71
N TYR A 191 -5.24 -6.34 8.77
CA TYR A 191 -5.87 -7.65 8.79
C TYR A 191 -7.27 -7.55 9.40
N VAL A 192 -8.24 -8.18 8.76
CA VAL A 192 -9.61 -8.27 9.24
C VAL A 192 -10.11 -9.71 9.11
N GLU A 193 -10.99 -10.12 10.01
CA GLU A 193 -11.61 -11.44 9.98
C GLU A 193 -13.09 -11.29 9.59
N ALA A 194 -13.61 -12.30 8.90
CA ALA A 194 -15.01 -12.39 8.53
C ALA A 194 -15.46 -13.85 8.53
N ASP A 195 -16.65 -14.13 9.04
CA ASP A 195 -17.23 -15.49 9.11
C ASP A 195 -18.51 -15.64 8.28
N ASP A 196 -19.08 -14.52 7.82
CA ASP A 196 -20.35 -14.46 7.12
C ASP A 196 -20.46 -13.23 6.23
N GLU A 197 -21.59 -13.07 5.53
CA GLU A 197 -21.84 -11.93 4.65
C GLU A 197 -21.78 -10.58 5.39
N ALA A 198 -22.30 -10.52 6.62
CA ALA A 198 -22.38 -9.27 7.38
C ALA A 198 -21.00 -8.80 7.84
N SER A 199 -20.21 -9.70 8.40
CA SER A 199 -18.82 -9.47 8.81
C SER A 199 -17.91 -9.21 7.60
N LEU A 200 -18.14 -9.85 6.46
CA LEU A 200 -17.39 -9.55 5.23
C LEU A 200 -17.68 -8.13 4.71
N LYS A 201 -18.93 -7.68 4.73
CA LYS A 201 -19.28 -6.28 4.41
C LYS A 201 -18.60 -5.30 5.38
N ALA A 202 -18.61 -5.60 6.68
CA ALA A 202 -17.93 -4.79 7.68
C ALA A 202 -16.41 -4.75 7.45
N ALA A 203 -15.80 -5.87 7.04
CA ALA A 203 -14.38 -5.95 6.74
C ALA A 203 -13.99 -5.06 5.55
N PHE A 204 -14.74 -5.12 4.45
CA PHE A 204 -14.50 -4.22 3.30
C PHE A 204 -14.74 -2.75 3.64
N ALA A 205 -15.76 -2.44 4.46
CA ALA A 205 -15.99 -1.07 4.94
C ALA A 205 -14.78 -0.54 5.73
N LYS A 206 -14.27 -1.34 6.68
CA LYS A 206 -13.09 -1.00 7.48
C LYS A 206 -11.83 -0.81 6.64
N ILE A 207 -11.60 -1.70 5.66
CA ILE A 207 -10.49 -1.55 4.71
C ILE A 207 -10.68 -0.27 3.87
N GLY A 208 -11.90 0.03 3.43
CA GLY A 208 -12.22 1.24 2.70
C GLY A 208 -11.93 2.51 3.51
N GLU A 209 -12.31 2.55 4.80
CA GLU A 209 -11.98 3.66 5.70
C GLU A 209 -10.48 3.88 5.82
N ASP A 210 -9.71 2.80 5.92
CA ASP A 210 -8.25 2.86 6.02
C ASP A 210 -7.58 3.28 4.69
N ILE A 211 -8.10 2.80 3.55
CA ILE A 211 -7.69 3.27 2.21
C ILE A 211 -7.96 4.77 2.07
N LEU A 212 -9.13 5.25 2.53
CA LEU A 212 -9.45 6.67 2.56
C LEU A 212 -8.48 7.44 3.47
N ALA A 213 -8.06 6.85 4.60
CA ALA A 213 -7.06 7.48 5.46
C ALA A 213 -5.69 7.61 4.78
N HIS A 214 -5.25 6.58 4.06
CA HIS A 214 -4.01 6.56 3.28
C HIS A 214 -4.03 7.55 2.11
N THR A 215 -5.12 7.61 1.36
CA THR A 215 -5.28 8.52 0.21
C THR A 215 -5.38 9.98 0.63
N LYS A 216 -5.98 10.26 1.79
CA LYS A 216 -6.10 11.62 2.33
C LYS A 216 -4.79 12.15 2.90
N GLY A 217 -3.64 11.53 2.65
CA GLY A 217 -2.36 11.96 3.19
C GLY A 217 -1.28 12.01 2.13
N SER A 218 -1.07 13.17 1.51
CA SER A 218 0.29 13.46 1.01
C SER A 218 0.65 14.95 1.01
N SER A 219 1.96 15.19 0.99
CA SER A 219 2.66 16.46 0.71
C SER A 219 2.87 17.49 1.84
N SER A 220 3.59 17.13 2.90
CA SER A 220 4.69 18.01 3.37
C SER A 220 5.64 17.30 4.31
N SER A 221 6.94 17.53 4.13
CA SER A 221 7.91 17.34 5.20
C SER A 221 7.48 18.15 6.42
N PRO A 222 7.51 17.57 7.64
CA PRO A 222 7.24 18.33 8.85
C PRO A 222 8.20 19.53 8.92
N SER A 223 7.66 20.73 9.14
CA SER A 223 8.47 21.91 9.37
C SER A 223 8.44 22.28 10.86
N PHE A 224 9.55 22.82 11.35
CA PHE A 224 9.72 23.21 12.74
C PHE A 224 9.79 24.73 12.81
N ASN A 225 9.12 25.36 13.80
CA ASN A 225 9.25 26.80 14.02
C ASN A 225 10.61 27.23 14.56
N THR A 226 11.52 26.30 14.88
CA THR A 226 12.82 26.60 15.46
C THR A 226 13.84 25.52 15.11
N ARG A 227 15.10 25.95 14.97
CA ARG A 227 16.28 25.12 14.70
C ARG A 227 16.80 24.38 15.95
N SER A 228 16.28 24.71 17.14
CA SER A 228 16.63 24.12 18.43
C SER A 228 15.37 23.67 19.18
N LEU A 229 15.44 22.47 19.77
CA LEU A 229 14.36 21.84 20.54
C LEU A 229 14.21 22.58 21.89
N LYS A 230 13.20 23.46 21.99
CA LYS A 230 12.78 24.09 23.25
C LYS A 230 11.40 23.55 23.62
N GLY A 231 11.03 23.58 24.90
CA GLY A 231 9.76 23.02 25.41
C GLY A 231 8.46 23.55 24.75
N ASN A 232 8.54 24.61 23.94
CA ASN A 232 7.42 25.21 23.22
C ASN A 232 7.54 25.11 21.68
N SER A 233 8.43 24.26 21.16
CA SER A 233 8.51 24.03 19.71
C SER A 233 7.23 23.35 19.21
N LEU A 234 6.73 23.81 18.06
CA LEU A 234 5.61 23.21 17.36
C LEU A 234 6.12 22.56 16.08
N VAL A 235 5.65 21.35 15.82
CA VAL A 235 5.75 20.73 14.50
C VAL A 235 4.55 21.15 13.68
N TYR A 236 4.81 21.56 12.44
CA TYR A 236 3.81 21.90 11.45
C TYR A 236 3.73 20.76 10.45
N LEU A 237 2.55 20.19 10.36
CA LEU A 237 2.23 19.09 9.47
C LEU A 237 1.18 19.60 8.50
N THR A 238 1.47 19.56 7.21
CA THR A 238 0.45 19.81 6.20
C THR A 238 -0.10 18.49 5.69
N ARG A 239 -1.39 18.53 5.35
CA ARG A 239 -2.12 17.41 4.80
C ARG A 239 -2.85 17.94 3.57
N PHE A 240 -2.78 17.22 2.47
CA PHE A 240 -3.61 17.48 1.31
C PHE A 240 -4.49 16.27 1.02
N ASP A 241 -5.77 16.54 0.82
CA ASP A 241 -6.77 15.61 0.33
C ASP A 241 -6.98 15.93 -1.16
N SER A 242 -6.52 15.01 -2.01
CA SER A 242 -6.58 15.15 -3.46
C SER A 242 -7.96 14.85 -4.05
N GLU A 243 -8.85 14.19 -3.30
CA GLU A 243 -10.22 13.93 -3.74
C GLU A 243 -11.02 15.23 -3.73
N ASN A 244 -10.93 15.96 -2.62
CA ASN A 244 -11.71 17.19 -2.41
C ASN A 244 -10.91 18.47 -2.71
N TRP A 245 -9.64 18.33 -3.11
CA TRP A 245 -8.71 19.46 -3.28
C TRP A 245 -8.60 20.35 -2.04
N THR A 246 -8.75 19.74 -0.85
CA THR A 246 -8.68 20.46 0.43
C THR A 246 -7.36 20.21 1.12
N GLY A 247 -6.79 21.24 1.71
CA GLY A 247 -5.56 21.15 2.49
C GLY A 247 -5.78 21.59 3.93
N ASP A 248 -4.91 21.12 4.83
CA ASP A 248 -4.84 21.59 6.20
C ASP A 248 -3.38 21.77 6.60
N VAL A 249 -3.10 22.79 7.42
CA VAL A 249 -1.82 22.95 8.12
C VAL A 249 -2.13 22.85 9.59
N ARG A 250 -1.54 21.88 10.27
CA ARG A 250 -1.76 21.61 11.69
C ARG A 250 -0.49 21.88 12.46
N ALA A 251 -0.64 22.54 13.60
CA ALA A 251 0.43 22.67 14.56
C ALA A 251 0.17 21.76 15.77
N ALA A 252 1.19 21.06 16.22
CA ALA A 252 1.15 20.23 17.42
C ALA A 252 2.47 20.37 18.21
N PRO A 253 2.46 20.25 19.55
CA PRO A 253 3.68 20.13 20.32
C PRO A 253 4.34 18.79 19.99
N PHE A 254 5.65 18.69 20.21
CA PHE A 254 6.41 17.48 19.94
C PHE A 254 7.33 17.18 21.12
N SER A 255 7.40 15.92 21.54
CA SER A 255 8.21 15.50 22.68
C SER A 255 9.66 15.20 22.26
N ALA A 256 10.59 15.28 23.21
CA ALA A 256 11.98 14.87 22.99
C ALA A 256 12.11 13.37 22.60
N ALA A 257 11.08 12.57 22.86
CA ALA A 257 11.01 11.15 22.51
C ALA A 257 10.47 10.89 21.09
N GLY A 258 10.25 11.93 20.27
CA GLY A 258 9.80 11.73 18.89
C GLY A 258 8.28 11.69 18.71
N VAL A 259 7.50 11.96 19.75
CA VAL A 259 6.05 11.76 19.74
C VAL A 259 5.34 13.10 19.53
N VAL A 260 4.47 13.17 18.53
CA VAL A 260 3.60 14.32 18.26
C VAL A 260 2.46 14.34 19.30
N GLY A 261 2.32 15.46 20.00
CA GLY A 261 1.24 15.68 20.96
C GLY A 261 -0.09 16.13 20.32
N PRO A 262 -1.09 16.48 21.13
CA PRO A 262 -2.41 16.87 20.61
C PRO A 262 -2.35 18.16 19.78
N ARG A 263 -3.17 18.22 18.72
CA ARG A 263 -3.28 19.38 17.81
C ARG A 263 -3.56 20.67 18.58
N LYS A 264 -2.70 21.68 18.41
CA LYS A 264 -2.87 23.05 18.96
C LYS A 264 -3.77 23.91 18.07
N TRP A 265 -3.59 23.85 16.75
CA TRP A 265 -4.45 24.55 15.80
C TRP A 265 -4.48 23.86 14.43
N SER A 266 -5.48 24.21 13.61
CA SER A 266 -5.64 23.82 12.20
C SER A 266 -5.99 25.04 11.35
N ALA A 267 -5.23 25.29 10.28
CA ALA A 267 -5.50 26.38 9.36
C ALA A 267 -6.87 26.18 8.69
N ALA A 268 -7.22 24.94 8.32
CA ALA A 268 -8.53 24.63 7.75
C ALA A 268 -9.65 25.04 8.72
N SER A 269 -9.59 24.63 9.99
CA SER A 269 -10.60 24.99 10.99
C SER A 269 -10.72 26.51 11.19
N LEU A 270 -9.59 27.24 11.20
CA LEU A 270 -9.60 28.71 11.33
C LEU A 270 -10.20 29.38 10.08
N LEU A 271 -9.85 28.91 8.89
CA LEU A 271 -10.38 29.41 7.63
C LEU A 271 -11.87 29.13 7.49
N ASP A 272 -12.33 27.92 7.81
CA ASP A 272 -13.75 27.53 7.76
C ASP A 272 -14.61 28.36 8.71
N SER A 273 -14.06 28.76 9.86
CA SER A 273 -14.71 29.68 10.80
C SER A 273 -14.72 31.14 10.34
N SER A 274 -13.95 31.48 9.31
CA SER A 274 -13.84 32.84 8.75
C SER A 274 -14.66 32.99 7.48
N PRO A 275 -15.55 34.02 7.38
CA PRO A 275 -16.29 34.32 6.17
C PRO A 275 -15.35 34.45 4.96
N PRO A 276 -15.70 33.93 3.77
CA PRO A 276 -14.85 34.02 2.59
C PRO A 276 -14.37 35.45 2.28
N GLY A 277 -15.25 36.44 2.45
CA GLY A 277 -14.95 37.85 2.19
C GLY A 277 -14.01 38.54 3.18
N SER A 278 -13.73 37.93 4.34
CA SER A 278 -12.77 38.47 5.33
C SER A 278 -11.38 37.84 5.24
N ARG A 279 -11.19 36.88 4.33
CA ARG A 279 -9.91 36.18 4.16
C ARG A 279 -8.95 37.05 3.37
N GLN A 280 -7.75 37.26 3.89
CA GLN A 280 -6.67 37.96 3.19
C GLN A 280 -5.76 36.93 2.51
N MET A 281 -5.71 36.94 1.19
CA MET A 281 -4.75 36.14 0.42
C MET A 281 -3.50 36.98 0.13
N ILE A 282 -2.36 36.52 0.64
CA ILE A 282 -1.06 37.16 0.41
C ILE A 282 -0.26 36.23 -0.49
N THR A 283 0.09 36.71 -1.69
CA THR A 283 0.96 36.00 -2.62
C THR A 283 2.31 36.71 -2.68
N TYR A 284 3.40 35.96 -2.60
CA TYR A 284 4.75 36.48 -2.81
C TYR A 284 5.20 36.07 -4.22
N ASN A 285 5.59 37.03 -5.04
CA ASN A 285 6.28 36.77 -6.29
C ASN A 285 7.76 37.04 -6.06
N ALA A 286 8.59 36.02 -6.26
CA ALA A 286 10.03 36.09 -6.04
C ALA A 286 10.75 36.72 -7.24
#